data_AF-A0AAN6XEZ2-F1
#
_entry.id   AF-A0AAN6XEZ2-F1
#
_cell.length_a   1.000
_cell.length_b   1.000
_cell.length_c   1.000
_cell.angle_alpha   90.00
_cell.angle_beta   90.00
_cell.angle_gamma   90.00
#
_symmetry.space_group_name_H-M   'P 1'
#
loop_
_entity.id
_entity.type
_entity.pdbx_description
1 polymer ?
#
loop_
_entity_poly.entity_id
_entity_poly.type
_entity_poly.pdbx_seq_one_letter_code
_entity_poly.pdbx_strand_id
1 'polypeptide(L)'
;MSVIGGPVPKNFDAENADNLEDIEKQFAVKAVQHMATYWSILEKVKGSTLRLTKLDDEIYEHLKTDFPEFDPAATINEDEMKSKTGKERWRKFMMAYDKRVDDYNFGTMLRSSPKAEYTEEDTIFVPRMQFYAIEIARNKLGLNDWVYENAQKEKAAGSSA
;
A
#
# COMPACT_ATOMS: atom_id res chain seq x y z
N MET A 1 15.68 18.49 14.44
CA MET A 1 16.09 17.39 13.54
C MET A 1 16.16 16.14 14.39
N SER A 2 15.21 15.21 14.25
CA SER A 2 15.23 13.96 15.00
C SER A 2 14.94 12.81 14.04
N VAL A 3 15.95 11.95 13.90
CA VAL A 3 15.93 10.68 13.19
C VAL A 3 15.10 9.67 13.98
N ILE A 4 14.17 8.97 13.35
CA ILE A 4 13.39 7.89 14.01
C ILE A 4 13.47 6.63 13.15
N GLY A 5 14.56 5.89 13.32
CA GLY A 5 14.59 4.44 13.16
C GLY A 5 14.72 3.87 14.57
N GLY A 6 13.64 3.33 15.12
CA GLY A 6 13.65 2.73 16.45
C GLY A 6 14.12 1.28 16.40
N PRO A 7 15.04 0.84 17.28
CA PRO A 7 15.49 -0.55 17.32
C PRO A 7 14.40 -1.48 17.86
N VAL A 8 14.38 -2.71 17.34
CA VAL A 8 13.61 -3.82 17.93
C VAL A 8 14.05 -3.98 19.40
N PRO A 9 13.12 -4.01 20.37
CA PRO A 9 13.47 -4.10 21.79
C PRO A 9 14.27 -5.38 22.07
N LYS A 10 15.34 -5.25 22.88
CA LYS A 10 16.30 -6.33 23.18
C LYS A 10 15.76 -7.48 24.04
N ASN A 11 14.52 -7.38 24.54
CA ASN A 11 13.84 -8.43 25.31
C ASN A 11 12.59 -8.89 24.56
N PHE A 12 12.78 -9.63 23.46
CA PHE A 12 11.70 -10.36 22.81
C PHE A 12 11.83 -11.84 23.19
N ASP A 13 11.23 -12.22 24.31
CA ASP A 13 11.10 -13.61 24.76
C ASP A 13 9.94 -14.27 24.02
N ALA A 14 10.24 -15.05 22.98
CA ALA A 14 9.25 -15.80 22.19
C ALA A 14 8.42 -16.80 23.03
N GLU A 15 8.90 -17.12 24.24
CA GLU A 15 8.28 -18.08 25.16
C GLU A 15 7.21 -17.46 26.08
N ASN A 16 7.07 -16.12 26.11
CA ASN A 16 6.02 -15.40 26.86
C ASN A 16 5.02 -14.73 25.90
N ALA A 17 4.42 -15.54 25.01
CA ALA A 17 3.53 -15.13 23.92
C ALA A 17 2.12 -14.68 24.37
N ASP A 18 1.99 -13.96 25.50
CA ASP A 18 0.74 -13.32 25.94
C ASP A 18 0.45 -12.03 25.14
N ASN A 19 1.46 -11.52 24.43
CA ASN A 19 1.41 -10.24 23.72
C ASN A 19 1.03 -10.34 22.23
N LEU A 20 0.65 -11.52 21.73
CA LEU A 20 0.27 -11.71 20.32
C LEU A 20 -0.94 -10.83 19.95
N GLU A 21 -1.97 -10.82 20.80
CA GLU A 21 -3.17 -10.02 20.56
C GLU A 21 -2.88 -8.51 20.60
N ASP A 22 -2.04 -8.04 21.52
CA ASP A 22 -1.64 -6.63 21.58
C ASP A 22 -0.80 -6.23 20.35
N ILE A 23 0.13 -7.09 19.93
CA ILE A 23 0.93 -6.89 18.71
C ILE A 23 0.04 -6.85 17.47
N GLU A 24 -0.93 -7.76 17.34
CA GLU A 24 -1.91 -7.78 16.24
C GLU A 24 -2.80 -6.52 16.25
N LYS A 25 -3.24 -6.06 17.42
CA LYS A 25 -3.98 -4.79 17.56
C LYS A 25 -3.12 -3.60 17.10
N GLN A 26 -1.87 -3.50 17.55
CA GLN A 26 -0.97 -2.42 17.14
C GLN A 26 -0.69 -2.44 15.64
N PHE A 27 -0.59 -3.64 15.06
CA PHE A 27 -0.41 -3.83 13.63
C PHE A 27 -1.63 -3.38 12.83
N ALA A 28 -2.85 -3.76 13.27
CA ALA A 28 -4.09 -3.32 12.66
C ALA A 28 -4.25 -1.78 12.72
N VAL A 29 -3.95 -1.17 13.87
CA VAL A 29 -3.97 0.30 14.03
C VAL A 29 -3.05 0.98 13.02
N LYS A 30 -1.82 0.50 12.87
CA LYS A 30 -0.87 1.06 11.89
C LYS A 30 -1.32 0.88 10.44
N ALA A 31 -1.92 -0.26 10.09
CA ALA A 31 -2.44 -0.52 8.75
C ALA A 31 -3.62 0.43 8.42
N VAL A 32 -4.55 0.63 9.36
CA VAL A 32 -5.66 1.58 9.23
C VAL A 32 -5.16 3.01 9.15
N GLN A 33 -4.17 3.39 9.97
CA GLN A 33 -3.58 4.72 9.91
C GLN A 33 -2.90 4.99 8.57
N HIS A 34 -2.17 4.01 8.03
CA HIS A 34 -1.57 4.08 6.70
C HIS A 34 -2.63 4.28 5.62
N MET A 35 -3.71 3.48 5.65
CA MET A 35 -4.86 3.59 4.75
C MET A 35 -5.48 4.99 4.78
N ALA A 36 -5.85 5.47 5.96
CA ALA A 36 -6.48 6.77 6.14
C ALA A 36 -5.57 7.93 5.72
N THR A 37 -4.26 7.83 6.02
CA THR A 37 -3.27 8.82 5.60
C THR A 37 -3.16 8.87 4.09
N TYR A 38 -3.03 7.72 3.44
CA TYR A 38 -2.92 7.65 1.99
C TYR A 38 -4.18 8.17 1.28
N TRP A 39 -5.37 7.79 1.76
CA TRP A 39 -6.63 8.31 1.24
C TRP A 39 -6.72 9.83 1.37
N SER A 40 -6.40 10.38 2.55
CA SER A 40 -6.42 11.83 2.76
C SER A 40 -5.44 12.59 1.86
N ILE A 41 -4.34 11.96 1.47
CA ILE A 41 -3.41 12.52 0.49
C ILE A 41 -4.08 12.56 -0.90
N LEU A 42 -4.68 11.45 -1.35
CA LEU A 42 -5.38 11.38 -2.64
C LEU A 42 -6.56 12.36 -2.75
N GLU A 43 -7.27 12.65 -1.66
CA GLU A 43 -8.32 13.67 -1.64
C GLU A 43 -7.78 15.09 -1.86
N LYS A 44 -6.52 15.35 -1.46
CA LYS A 44 -5.90 16.69 -1.46
C LYS A 44 -5.04 16.94 -2.69
N VAL A 45 -4.46 15.91 -3.28
CA VAL A 45 -3.59 16.02 -4.45
C VAL A 45 -3.83 14.88 -5.43
N LYS A 46 -3.67 15.15 -6.72
CA LYS A 46 -3.81 14.13 -7.78
C LYS A 46 -2.79 13.02 -7.60
N GLY A 47 -3.25 11.76 -7.67
CA GLY A 47 -2.40 10.58 -7.59
C GLY A 47 -1.26 10.60 -8.60
N SER A 48 -1.51 11.07 -9.82
CA SER A 48 -0.52 11.23 -10.89
C SER A 48 0.66 12.16 -10.57
N THR A 49 0.53 12.99 -9.53
CA THR A 49 1.60 13.88 -9.07
C THR A 49 2.32 13.37 -7.82
N LEU A 50 1.84 12.27 -7.24
CA LEU A 50 2.39 11.71 -6.02
C LEU A 50 3.66 10.89 -6.27
N ARG A 51 4.60 11.04 -5.34
CA ARG A 51 5.74 10.16 -5.17
C ARG A 51 5.61 9.45 -3.83
N LEU A 52 5.45 8.13 -3.86
CA LEU A 52 5.30 7.30 -2.67
C LEU A 52 6.66 6.97 -2.05
N THR A 53 7.68 6.82 -2.88
CA THR A 53 9.05 6.53 -2.48
C THR A 53 10.06 7.29 -3.36
N LYS A 54 11.34 7.22 -3.00
CA LYS A 54 12.43 7.71 -3.87
C LYS A 54 12.71 6.79 -5.05
N LEU A 55 12.17 5.57 -5.04
CA LEU A 55 12.44 4.50 -5.99
C LEU A 55 11.26 4.25 -6.94
N ASP A 56 10.28 5.15 -7.01
CA ASP A 56 9.02 4.88 -7.73
C ASP A 56 9.21 4.46 -9.19
N ASP A 57 10.14 5.11 -9.89
CA ASP A 57 10.43 4.79 -11.29
C ASP A 57 11.03 3.39 -11.42
N GLU A 58 11.93 3.00 -10.51
CA GLU A 58 12.54 1.67 -10.47
C GLU A 58 11.50 0.59 -10.12
N ILE A 59 10.66 0.86 -9.11
CA ILE A 59 9.60 -0.06 -8.67
C ILE A 59 8.61 -0.32 -9.80
N TYR A 60 8.21 0.73 -10.50
CA TYR A 60 7.28 0.63 -11.63
C TYR A 60 7.87 -0.19 -12.79
N GLU A 61 9.12 0.07 -13.17
CA GLU A 61 9.76 -0.67 -14.27
C GLU A 61 10.05 -2.13 -13.88
N HIS A 62 10.43 -2.40 -12.63
CA HIS A 62 10.57 -3.76 -12.11
C HIS A 62 9.22 -4.49 -12.13
N LEU A 63 8.12 -3.83 -11.71
CA LEU A 63 6.79 -4.45 -11.76
C LEU A 63 6.42 -4.86 -13.19
N LYS A 64 6.63 -3.98 -14.18
CA LYS A 64 6.34 -4.30 -15.60
C LYS A 64 7.23 -5.41 -16.15
N THR A 65 8.45 -5.54 -15.65
CA THR A 65 9.40 -6.58 -16.09
C THR A 65 9.06 -7.93 -15.47
N ASP A 66 8.83 -7.97 -14.16
CA ASP A 66 8.60 -9.20 -13.41
C ASP A 66 7.13 -9.66 -13.47
N PHE A 67 6.19 -8.76 -13.77
CA PHE A 67 4.76 -9.02 -13.92
C PHE A 67 4.18 -8.33 -15.17
N PRO A 68 4.64 -8.69 -16.39
CA PRO A 68 4.17 -8.07 -17.63
C PRO A 68 2.68 -8.31 -17.88
N GLU A 69 2.08 -9.32 -17.24
CA GLU A 69 0.65 -9.61 -17.32
C GLU A 69 -0.20 -8.77 -16.35
N PHE A 70 0.42 -8.04 -15.42
CA PHE A 70 -0.30 -7.27 -14.40
C PHE A 70 -0.94 -6.02 -15.01
N ASP A 71 -2.26 -5.92 -14.89
CA ASP A 71 -3.03 -4.73 -15.25
C ASP A 71 -3.39 -3.90 -14.00
N PRO A 72 -2.80 -2.70 -13.81
CA PRO A 72 -3.10 -1.84 -12.67
C PRO A 72 -4.55 -1.32 -12.64
N ALA A 73 -5.26 -1.35 -13.78
CA ALA A 73 -6.65 -0.91 -13.91
C ALA A 73 -7.68 -2.01 -13.58
N ALA A 74 -7.25 -3.26 -13.56
CA ALA A 74 -8.09 -4.40 -13.22
C ALA A 74 -8.26 -4.55 -11.70
N THR A 75 -9.33 -5.26 -11.32
CA THR A 75 -9.47 -5.75 -9.95
C THR A 75 -8.45 -6.84 -9.70
N ILE A 76 -7.71 -6.71 -8.60
CA ILE A 76 -6.70 -7.67 -8.19
C ILE A 76 -7.34 -9.03 -7.92
N ASN A 77 -6.78 -10.07 -8.53
CA ASN A 77 -7.12 -11.45 -8.21
C ASN A 77 -6.31 -11.91 -6.98
N GLU A 78 -6.98 -11.97 -5.83
CA GLU A 78 -6.34 -12.36 -4.57
C GLU A 78 -5.86 -13.82 -4.59
N ASP A 79 -6.61 -14.72 -5.22
CA ASP A 79 -6.26 -16.14 -5.35
C ASP A 79 -4.96 -16.32 -6.15
N GLU A 80 -4.76 -15.52 -7.20
CA GLU A 80 -3.53 -15.56 -8.00
C GLU A 80 -2.33 -15.09 -7.16
N MET A 81 -2.47 -14.00 -6.40
CA MET A 81 -1.42 -13.53 -5.49
C MET A 81 -1.11 -14.55 -4.40
N LYS A 82 -2.13 -15.24 -3.88
CA LYS A 82 -2.00 -16.25 -2.82
C LYS A 82 -1.60 -17.63 -3.32
N SER A 83 -1.64 -17.85 -4.64
CA SER A 83 -1.17 -19.08 -5.29
C SER A 83 0.30 -19.34 -4.98
N LYS A 84 0.75 -20.59 -5.14
CA LYS A 84 2.15 -20.96 -4.91
C LYS A 84 3.09 -20.12 -5.78
N THR A 85 2.80 -20.04 -7.07
CA THR A 85 3.57 -19.25 -8.04
C THR A 85 3.53 -17.75 -7.72
N GLY A 86 2.36 -17.21 -7.39
CA GLY A 86 2.18 -15.80 -7.04
C GLY A 86 2.99 -15.41 -5.80
N LYS A 87 2.91 -16.22 -4.73
CA LYS A 87 3.69 -16.03 -3.50
C LYS A 87 5.19 -16.04 -3.77
N GLU A 88 5.69 -16.98 -4.57
CA GLU A 88 7.11 -17.06 -4.91
C GLU A 88 7.59 -15.85 -5.72
N ARG A 89 6.82 -15.42 -6.74
CA ARG A 89 7.13 -14.24 -7.55
C ARG A 89 7.12 -12.96 -6.71
N TRP A 90 6.06 -12.72 -5.95
CA TRP A 90 5.96 -11.54 -5.09
C TRP A 90 7.04 -11.54 -4.01
N ARG A 91 7.36 -12.68 -3.41
CA ARG A 91 8.48 -12.78 -2.46
C ARG A 91 9.80 -12.37 -3.10
N LYS A 92 10.12 -12.88 -4.29
CA LYS A 92 11.33 -12.51 -5.03
C LYS A 92 11.36 -11.02 -5.34
N PHE A 93 10.25 -10.47 -5.84
CA PHE A 93 10.10 -9.04 -6.11
C PHE A 93 10.38 -8.18 -4.86
N MET A 94 9.77 -8.54 -3.72
CA MET A 94 9.93 -7.81 -2.47
C MET A 94 11.36 -7.86 -1.93
N MET A 95 12.02 -9.02 -2.03
CA MET A 95 13.40 -9.19 -1.55
C MET A 95 14.41 -8.29 -2.27
N ALA A 96 14.12 -7.84 -3.49
CA ALA A 96 14.96 -6.86 -4.20
C ALA A 96 15.00 -5.47 -3.50
N TYR A 97 14.07 -5.22 -2.58
CA TYR A 97 13.94 -3.99 -1.81
C TYR A 97 14.28 -4.17 -0.33
N ASP A 98 14.72 -5.36 0.08
CA ASP A 98 15.26 -5.60 1.42
C ASP A 98 16.37 -4.59 1.72
N LYS A 99 16.26 -3.86 2.83
CA LYS A 99 17.16 -2.77 3.26
C LYS A 99 17.19 -1.51 2.37
N ARG A 100 16.41 -1.47 1.29
CA ARG A 100 16.27 -0.28 0.43
C ARG A 100 14.98 0.47 0.70
N VAL A 101 13.94 -0.25 1.14
CA VAL A 101 12.65 0.29 1.57
C VAL A 101 12.43 -0.11 3.03
N ASP A 102 12.26 0.88 3.89
CA ASP A 102 11.94 0.66 5.30
C ASP A 102 10.58 -0.05 5.45
N ASP A 103 10.58 -1.08 6.29
CA ASP A 103 9.44 -1.95 6.56
C ASP A 103 8.76 -2.48 5.28
N TYR A 104 9.54 -2.87 4.26
CA TYR A 104 9.02 -3.34 2.96
C TYR A 104 7.99 -4.49 3.10
N ASN A 105 8.11 -5.30 4.15
CA ASN A 105 7.24 -6.44 4.45
C ASN A 105 6.14 -6.13 5.48
N PHE A 106 6.04 -4.89 5.98
CA PHE A 106 4.97 -4.49 6.89
C PHE A 106 3.63 -4.52 6.16
N GLY A 107 2.61 -5.10 6.78
CA GLY A 107 1.34 -5.27 6.09
C GLY A 107 0.46 -4.01 6.11
N THR A 108 -0.15 -3.74 4.98
CA THR A 108 -0.90 -2.53 4.65
C THR A 108 -2.22 -2.91 3.99
N MET A 109 -3.18 -1.99 4.02
CA MET A 109 -4.44 -2.14 3.31
C MET A 109 -4.31 -1.56 1.90
N LEU A 110 -4.80 -2.28 0.91
CA LEU A 110 -4.79 -1.90 -0.51
C LEU A 110 -6.18 -2.12 -1.10
N ARG A 111 -6.60 -1.22 -1.98
CA ARG A 111 -7.85 -1.39 -2.73
C ARG A 111 -7.69 -2.48 -3.80
N SER A 112 -8.61 -3.44 -3.83
CA SER A 112 -8.67 -4.51 -4.83
C SER A 112 -8.76 -3.89 -6.24
N SER A 113 -9.53 -2.81 -6.39
CA SER A 113 -9.72 -2.06 -7.64
C SER A 113 -9.36 -0.58 -7.46
N PRO A 114 -8.71 0.07 -8.44
CA PRO A 114 -8.45 1.50 -8.37
C PRO A 114 -9.73 2.35 -8.44
N LYS A 115 -10.84 1.76 -8.91
CA LYS A 115 -12.15 2.42 -9.10
C LYS A 115 -13.05 2.36 -7.87
N ALA A 116 -12.65 1.62 -6.84
CA ALA A 116 -13.41 1.46 -5.61
C ALA A 116 -12.88 2.40 -4.52
N GLU A 117 -13.71 2.65 -3.51
CA GLU A 117 -13.30 3.21 -2.23
C GLU A 117 -12.82 2.08 -1.30
N TYR A 118 -12.37 2.43 -0.08
CA TYR A 118 -12.07 1.42 0.93
C TYR A 118 -13.37 0.89 1.54
N THR A 119 -13.78 -0.31 1.12
CA THR A 119 -14.89 -1.08 1.68
C THR A 119 -14.37 -2.43 2.21
N GLU A 120 -15.17 -3.17 2.98
CA GLU A 120 -14.78 -4.51 3.44
C GLU A 120 -14.50 -5.47 2.26
N GLU A 121 -15.30 -5.37 1.20
CA GLU A 121 -15.22 -6.20 0.00
C GLU A 121 -14.12 -5.77 -0.98
N ASP A 122 -13.80 -4.48 -1.03
CA ASP A 122 -12.78 -3.92 -1.95
C ASP A 122 -11.42 -3.67 -1.29
N THR A 123 -11.20 -4.14 -0.06
CA THR A 123 -9.93 -3.96 0.65
C THR A 123 -9.24 -5.28 0.89
N ILE A 124 -8.00 -5.40 0.42
CA ILE A 124 -7.13 -6.55 0.64
C ILE A 124 -5.93 -6.19 1.52
N PHE A 125 -5.38 -7.21 2.18
CA PHE A 125 -4.21 -7.05 3.02
C PHE A 125 -2.94 -7.47 2.28
N VAL A 126 -1.99 -6.53 2.11
CA VAL A 126 -0.75 -6.78 1.37
C VAL A 126 0.47 -6.16 2.08
N PRO A 127 1.65 -6.78 2.02
CA PRO A 127 2.92 -6.12 2.30
C PRO A 127 3.06 -4.74 1.64
N ARG A 128 3.72 -3.82 2.34
CA ARG A 128 3.98 -2.44 1.92
C ARG A 128 4.62 -2.37 0.53
N MET A 129 5.52 -3.29 0.21
CA MET A 129 6.16 -3.32 -1.09
C MET A 129 5.20 -3.69 -2.23
N GLN A 130 4.22 -4.57 -1.98
CA GLN A 130 3.15 -4.85 -2.94
C GLN A 130 2.24 -3.62 -3.10
N PHE A 131 1.89 -2.96 -1.98
CA PHE A 131 1.16 -1.69 -2.00
C PHE A 131 1.87 -0.66 -2.87
N TYR A 132 3.18 -0.45 -2.66
CA TYR A 132 3.96 0.49 -3.48
C TYR A 132 3.94 0.11 -4.95
N ALA A 133 4.26 -1.14 -5.29
CA ALA A 133 4.27 -1.56 -6.69
C ALA A 133 2.94 -1.22 -7.40
N ILE A 134 1.83 -1.55 -6.76
CA ILE A 134 0.49 -1.42 -7.33
C ILE A 134 0.04 0.04 -7.35
N GLU A 135 0.15 0.76 -6.23
CA GLU A 135 -0.31 2.15 -6.15
C GLU A 135 0.59 3.11 -6.93
N ILE A 136 1.90 2.85 -7.04
CA ILE A 136 2.77 3.62 -7.95
C ILE A 136 2.30 3.45 -9.40
N ALA A 137 2.00 2.22 -9.82
CA ALA A 137 1.51 1.97 -11.17
C ALA A 137 0.17 2.67 -11.43
N ARG A 138 -0.77 2.59 -10.47
CA ARG A 138 -2.07 3.28 -10.55
C ARG A 138 -1.92 4.80 -10.60
N ASN A 139 -1.07 5.36 -9.74
CA ASN A 139 -0.78 6.80 -9.71
C ASN A 139 -0.17 7.26 -11.02
N LYS A 140 0.87 6.60 -11.52
CA LYS A 140 1.51 6.95 -12.81
C LYS A 140 0.56 6.92 -14.00
N LEU A 141 -0.43 6.02 -13.96
CA LEU A 141 -1.47 5.91 -14.99
C LEU A 141 -2.69 6.83 -14.75
N GLY A 142 -2.67 7.66 -13.69
CA GLY A 142 -3.77 8.57 -13.34
C GLY A 142 -5.03 7.86 -12.84
N LEU A 143 -4.96 6.56 -12.52
CA LEU A 143 -6.11 5.75 -12.14
C LEU A 143 -6.70 6.13 -10.77
N ASN A 144 -5.96 6.90 -9.98
CA ASN A 144 -6.37 7.41 -8.67
C ASN A 144 -6.80 8.89 -8.69
N ASP A 145 -6.70 9.58 -9.83
CA ASP A 145 -6.98 11.02 -9.90
C ASP A 145 -8.46 11.34 -9.64
N TRP A 146 -9.35 10.37 -9.90
CA TRP A 146 -10.78 10.53 -9.63
C TRP A 146 -11.09 10.79 -8.15
N VAL A 147 -10.27 10.29 -7.22
CA VAL A 147 -10.44 10.50 -5.78
C VAL A 147 -10.29 11.99 -5.46
N TYR A 148 -9.24 12.61 -5.98
CA TYR A 148 -9.04 14.06 -5.90
C TYR A 148 -10.21 14.81 -6.53
N GLU A 149 -10.60 14.42 -7.75
CA GLU A 149 -11.67 15.10 -8.48
C GLU A 149 -13.02 15.02 -7.75
N ASN A 150 -13.34 13.88 -7.13
CA ASN A 150 -14.56 13.72 -6.34
C ASN A 150 -14.51 14.58 -5.08
N ALA A 151 -13.43 14.51 -4.32
CA ALA A 151 -13.26 15.31 -3.11
C ALA A 151 -13.33 16.83 -3.37
N GLN A 152 -12.75 17.31 -4.48
CA GLN A 152 -12.87 18.73 -4.85
C GLN A 152 -14.30 19.12 -5.24
N LYS A 153 -15.05 18.25 -5.93
CA LYS A 153 -16.45 18.48 -6.28
C LYS A 153 -17.33 18.55 -5.03
N GLU A 154 -17.16 17.61 -4.11
CA GLU A 154 -17.92 17.58 -2.85
C GLU A 154 -17.65 18.81 -1.99
N LYS A 155 -16.39 19.24 -1.91
CA LYS A 155 -16.01 20.47 -1.20
C LYS A 155 -16.63 21.72 -1.82
N ALA A 156 -16.68 21.80 -3.15
CA ALA A 156 -17.31 22.91 -3.86
C ALA A 156 -18.84 22.92 -3.64
N ALA A 157 -19.48 21.76 -3.66
CA ALA A 157 -20.91 21.60 -3.40
C ALA A 157 -21.26 21.97 -1.94
N GLY A 158 -20.45 21.52 -0.97
CA GLY A 158 -20.65 21.81 0.45
C GLY A 158 -20.31 23.25 0.86
N SER A 159 -19.49 23.97 0.08
CA SER A 159 -19.20 25.39 0.29
C SER A 159 -20.25 26.32 -0.33
N SER A 160 -21.20 25.76 -1.08
CA SER A 160 -22.30 26.48 -1.74
C SER A 160 -23.63 26.37 -0.98
N ALA A 161 -23.63 25.74 0.20
CA ALA A 161 -24.75 25.60 1.13
C ALA A 161 -24.47 26.39 2.42
#